data_AF-A0A7C1C217-F1
#
_entry.id   AF-A0A7C1C217-F1
#
_cell.length_a   1.000
_cell.length_b   1.000
_cell.length_c   1.000
_cell.angle_alpha   90.00
_cell.angle_beta   90.00
_cell.angle_gamma   90.00
#
_symmetry.space_group_name_H-M   'P 1'
#
loop_
_entity.id
_entity.type
_entity.pdbx_description
1 polymer ?
#
loop_
_entity_poly.entity_id
_entity_poly.type
_entity_poly.pdbx_seq_one_letter_code
_entity_poly.pdbx_strand_id
1 'polypeptide(L)'
;MYDPLKLAEKTEKIVVNDNRRKYHRFRATHFYSGSATADAVGCNLRCVFCWADKPVREPHRMGRFYTPQEIAERLVNIASRERFRLVRISGAEPTIGRRHLLSLLGTLEDYPLTFILETNGILIGYDKNFACELSSFKNLHVRVSLKGCSEDEFRW
;
A
#
# COMPACT_ATOMS: atom_id res chain seq x y z
N MET A 1 5.07 24.05 -4.44
CA MET A 1 5.23 22.79 -3.67
C MET A 1 3.99 22.58 -2.82
N TYR A 2 3.46 21.36 -2.74
CA TYR A 2 2.28 21.04 -1.92
C TYR A 2 2.71 20.27 -0.67
N ASP A 3 1.88 20.29 0.36
CA ASP A 3 2.10 19.55 1.60
C ASP A 3 1.61 18.09 1.44
N PRO A 4 2.52 17.09 1.52
CA PRO A 4 2.16 15.68 1.36
C PRO A 4 1.32 15.14 2.53
N LEU A 5 1.38 15.75 3.72
CA LEU A 5 0.54 15.33 4.85
C LEU A 5 -0.90 15.78 4.62
N LYS A 6 -1.10 17.05 4.24
CA LYS A 6 -2.44 17.55 3.85
C LYS A 6 -3.03 16.81 2.65
N LEU A 7 -2.19 16.41 1.69
CA LEU A 7 -2.64 15.60 0.57
C LEU A 7 -3.01 14.18 1.00
N ALA A 8 -2.30 13.59 1.97
CA ALA A 8 -2.66 12.30 2.55
C ALA A 8 -4.04 12.35 3.20
N GLU A 9 -4.32 13.36 4.04
CA GLU A 9 -5.64 13.54 4.68
C GLU A 9 -6.78 13.67 3.66
N LYS A 10 -6.57 14.47 2.60
CA LYS A 10 -7.55 14.61 1.51
C LYS A 10 -7.75 13.30 0.76
N THR A 11 -6.66 12.59 0.49
CA THR A 11 -6.69 11.31 -0.23
C THR A 11 -7.38 10.24 0.60
N GLU A 12 -7.14 10.19 1.91
CA GLU A 12 -7.76 9.24 2.83
C GLU A 12 -9.29 9.30 2.78
N LYS A 13 -9.85 10.52 2.81
CA LYS A 13 -11.30 10.75 2.67
C LYS A 13 -11.91 10.21 1.36
N ILE A 14 -11.08 9.97 0.34
CA ILE A 14 -11.50 9.48 -0.97
C ILE A 14 -11.35 7.97 -1.10
N VAL A 15 -10.30 7.42 -0.50
CA VAL A 15 -9.87 6.03 -0.70
C VAL A 15 -10.15 5.13 0.48
N VAL A 16 -10.55 5.68 1.63
CA VAL A 16 -10.94 4.96 2.83
C VAL A 16 -12.40 5.27 3.16
N ASN A 17 -13.14 4.23 3.52
CA ASN A 17 -14.50 4.34 4.05
C ASN A 17 -14.65 3.32 5.19
N ASP A 18 -14.80 3.79 6.42
CA ASP A 18 -14.65 3.00 7.63
C ASP A 18 -13.35 2.21 7.66
N ASN A 19 -13.42 0.88 7.71
CA ASN A 19 -12.26 -0.01 7.66
C ASN A 19 -12.06 -0.62 6.27
N ARG A 20 -12.69 -0.03 5.24
CA ARG A 20 -12.55 -0.45 3.84
C ARG A 20 -11.65 0.51 3.10
N ARG A 21 -10.93 0.01 2.10
CA ARG A 21 -10.03 0.83 1.27
C ARG A 21 -10.15 0.49 -0.20
N LYS A 22 -9.89 1.47 -1.06
CA LYS A 22 -9.95 1.30 -2.52
C LYS A 22 -8.77 0.52 -3.08
N TYR A 23 -9.08 -0.51 -3.85
CA TYR A 23 -8.15 -1.24 -4.71
C TYR A 23 -8.75 -1.34 -6.11
N HIS A 24 -7.91 -1.33 -7.15
CA HIS A 24 -8.40 -1.36 -8.53
C HIS A 24 -8.06 -2.64 -9.29
N ARG A 25 -7.09 -3.43 -8.80
CA ARG A 25 -6.68 -4.69 -9.44
C ARG A 25 -6.06 -5.65 -8.45
N PHE A 26 -6.29 -6.94 -8.66
CA PHE A 26 -5.61 -8.05 -7.99
C PHE A 26 -5.01 -8.96 -9.07
N ARG A 27 -3.74 -9.33 -8.94
CA ARG A 27 -3.03 -10.08 -9.98
C ARG A 27 -1.85 -10.86 -9.44
N ALA A 28 -1.50 -11.93 -10.14
CA ALA A 28 -0.20 -12.57 -10.05
C ALA A 28 0.86 -11.69 -10.73
N THR A 29 2.05 -11.57 -10.15
CA THR A 29 3.17 -10.84 -10.75
C THR A 29 4.47 -11.60 -10.53
N HIS A 30 5.38 -11.59 -11.51
CA HIS A 30 6.67 -12.28 -11.42
C HIS A 30 7.78 -11.46 -10.72
N PHE A 31 7.43 -10.34 -10.07
CA PHE A 31 8.37 -9.63 -9.21
C PHE A 31 8.74 -10.51 -8.01
N TYR A 32 10.02 -10.46 -7.61
CA TYR A 32 10.53 -11.17 -6.43
C TYR A 32 10.33 -12.69 -6.49
N SER A 33 10.50 -13.27 -7.68
CA SER A 33 10.24 -14.70 -7.93
C SER A 33 8.77 -15.11 -7.79
N GLY A 34 7.84 -14.13 -7.78
CA GLY A 34 6.40 -14.37 -7.74
C GLY A 34 5.72 -13.78 -6.52
N SER A 35 4.71 -12.95 -6.73
CA SER A 35 3.87 -12.39 -5.67
C SER A 35 2.42 -12.19 -6.08
N ALA A 36 1.51 -12.42 -5.14
CA ALA A 36 0.13 -11.95 -5.26
C ALA A 36 0.09 -10.46 -4.95
N THR A 37 -0.43 -9.65 -5.86
CA THR A 37 -0.37 -8.20 -5.78
C THR A 37 -1.77 -7.60 -5.76
N ALA A 38 -2.04 -6.75 -4.78
CA ALA A 38 -3.17 -5.84 -4.75
C ALA A 38 -2.71 -4.44 -5.14
N ASP A 39 -3.19 -3.90 -6.26
CA ASP A 39 -2.89 -2.53 -6.68
C ASP A 39 -3.90 -1.56 -6.04
N ALA A 40 -3.39 -0.74 -5.12
CA ALA A 40 -4.13 0.24 -4.35
C ALA A 40 -4.51 1.49 -5.16
N VAL A 41 -5.32 2.35 -4.56
CA VAL A 41 -5.71 3.67 -5.13
C VAL A 41 -5.34 4.77 -4.13
N GLY A 42 -4.88 5.91 -4.64
CA GLY A 42 -4.55 7.09 -3.83
C GLY A 42 -3.12 7.12 -3.29
N CYS A 43 -2.44 8.23 -3.53
CA CYS A 43 -1.11 8.50 -3.03
C CYS A 43 -1.00 9.97 -2.62
N ASN A 44 -0.16 10.25 -1.64
CA ASN A 44 0.15 11.61 -1.19
C ASN A 44 1.38 12.22 -1.90
N LEU A 45 1.88 11.55 -2.95
CA LEU A 45 2.88 12.07 -3.87
C LEU A 45 2.36 12.16 -5.30
N ARG A 46 3.02 12.99 -6.11
CA ARG A 46 2.76 13.23 -7.54
C ARG A 46 4.05 13.10 -8.35
N CYS A 47 4.82 12.04 -8.10
CA CYS A 47 6.07 11.76 -8.81
C CYS A 47 5.85 11.84 -10.32
N VAL A 48 6.73 12.56 -11.04
CA VAL A 48 6.62 12.72 -12.50
C VAL A 48 6.71 11.38 -13.23
N PHE A 49 7.47 10.43 -12.68
CA PHE A 49 7.70 9.07 -13.20
C PHE A 49 6.75 8.01 -12.61
N CYS A 50 5.63 8.41 -11.98
CA CYS A 50 4.73 7.46 -11.33
C CYS A 50 4.08 6.50 -12.35
N TRP A 51 4.45 5.22 -12.30
CA TRP A 51 3.91 4.18 -13.19
C TRP A 51 2.41 3.90 -12.99
N ALA A 52 1.89 4.18 -11.79
CA ALA A 52 0.51 3.88 -11.45
C ALA A 52 -0.48 4.91 -11.99
N ASP A 53 -0.01 6.11 -12.36
CA ASP A 53 -0.77 7.14 -13.09
C ASP A 53 -2.22 7.37 -12.60
N LYS A 54 -3.24 6.86 -13.32
CA LYS A 54 -4.67 7.10 -13.05
C LYS A 54 -5.11 6.77 -11.61
N PRO A 55 -4.82 5.60 -11.03
CA PRO A 55 -5.06 5.31 -9.61
C PRO A 55 -4.55 6.37 -8.61
N VAL A 56 -3.50 7.11 -8.95
CA VAL A 56 -2.93 8.18 -8.10
C VAL A 56 -3.56 9.54 -8.42
N ARG A 57 -3.74 9.85 -9.71
CA ARG A 57 -4.20 11.18 -10.17
C ARG A 57 -5.72 11.34 -10.14
N GLU A 58 -6.48 10.26 -10.34
CA GLU A 58 -7.95 10.25 -10.39
C GLU A 58 -8.57 9.25 -9.37
N PRO A 59 -8.24 9.33 -8.07
CA PRO A 59 -8.69 8.34 -7.06
C PRO A 59 -10.21 8.31 -6.84
N HIS A 60 -10.93 9.34 -7.27
CA HIS A 60 -12.39 9.39 -7.24
C HIS A 60 -13.06 8.46 -8.27
N ARG A 61 -12.37 8.19 -9.38
CA ARG A 61 -12.91 7.43 -10.53
C ARG A 61 -12.39 5.99 -10.60
N MET A 62 -11.46 5.63 -9.71
CA MET A 62 -10.74 4.36 -9.76
C MET A 62 -11.01 3.51 -8.52
N GLY A 63 -11.06 2.19 -8.75
CA GLY A 63 -11.11 1.17 -7.70
C GLY A 63 -12.47 0.97 -7.04
N ARG A 64 -12.53 -0.02 -6.16
CA ARG A 64 -13.68 -0.39 -5.34
C ARG A 64 -13.24 -0.54 -3.90
N PHE A 65 -14.14 -0.29 -2.95
CA PHE A 65 -13.87 -0.49 -1.54
C PHE A 65 -13.89 -1.97 -1.19
N TYR A 66 -12.84 -2.41 -0.48
CA TYR A 66 -12.72 -3.76 0.06
C TYR A 66 -12.40 -3.69 1.54
N THR A 67 -12.96 -4.62 2.30
CA THR A 67 -12.56 -4.92 3.67
C THR A 67 -11.16 -5.57 3.70
N PRO A 68 -10.46 -5.57 4.85
CA PRO A 68 -9.19 -6.25 5.00
C PRO A 68 -9.31 -7.75 4.68
N GLN A 69 -10.40 -8.39 5.13
CA GLN A 69 -10.70 -9.79 4.89
C GLN A 69 -10.81 -10.12 3.40
N GLU A 70 -11.59 -9.35 2.64
CA GLU A 70 -11.76 -9.57 1.19
C GLU A 70 -10.43 -9.44 0.42
N ILE A 71 -9.54 -8.54 0.86
CA ILE A 71 -8.21 -8.38 0.26
C ILE A 71 -7.33 -9.58 0.61
N ALA A 72 -7.30 -9.97 1.88
CA ALA A 72 -6.51 -11.11 2.34
C ALA A 72 -6.91 -12.38 1.59
N GLU A 73 -8.20 -12.69 1.51
CA GLU A 73 -8.73 -13.85 0.79
C GLU A 73 -8.32 -13.84 -0.69
N ARG A 74 -8.43 -12.69 -1.37
CA ARG A 74 -8.00 -12.57 -2.78
C ARG A 74 -6.51 -12.80 -2.94
N LEU A 75 -5.69 -12.22 -2.06
CA LEU A 75 -4.24 -12.38 -2.08
C LEU A 75 -3.82 -13.83 -1.81
N VAL A 76 -4.40 -14.46 -0.78
CA VAL A 76 -4.17 -15.86 -0.41
C VAL A 76 -4.58 -16.79 -1.55
N ASN A 77 -5.75 -16.57 -2.16
CA ASN A 77 -6.21 -17.39 -3.29
C ASN A 77 -5.26 -17.32 -4.49
N ILE A 78 -4.78 -16.12 -4.83
CA ILE A 78 -3.78 -15.96 -5.90
C ILE A 78 -2.46 -16.65 -5.49
N ALA A 79 -1.97 -16.40 -4.28
CA ALA A 79 -0.71 -16.96 -3.81
C ALA A 79 -0.76 -18.50 -3.78
N SER A 80 -1.87 -19.09 -3.32
CA SER A 80 -2.08 -20.53 -3.30
C SER A 80 -2.12 -21.12 -4.71
N ARG A 81 -2.86 -20.51 -5.65
CA ARG A 81 -2.96 -21.00 -7.03
C ARG A 81 -1.61 -20.96 -7.76
N GLU A 82 -0.86 -19.89 -7.58
CA GLU A 82 0.43 -19.68 -8.25
C GLU A 82 1.63 -20.24 -7.46
N ARG A 83 1.38 -20.82 -6.27
CA ARG A 83 2.41 -21.31 -5.32
C ARG A 83 3.41 -20.22 -4.89
N PHE A 84 2.96 -18.98 -4.79
CA PHE A 84 3.75 -17.87 -4.29
C PHE A 84 3.78 -17.85 -2.76
N ARG A 85 4.91 -17.38 -2.20
CA ARG A 85 5.06 -17.11 -0.76
C ARG A 85 4.96 -15.63 -0.41
N LEU A 86 4.87 -14.76 -1.42
CA LEU A 86 4.89 -13.32 -1.24
C LEU A 86 3.53 -12.72 -1.61
N VAL A 87 3.07 -11.80 -0.79
CA VAL A 87 1.93 -10.93 -1.08
C VAL A 87 2.36 -9.48 -0.94
N ARG A 88 1.77 -8.57 -1.72
CA ARG A 88 2.17 -7.15 -1.66
C ARG A 88 1.02 -6.21 -1.99
N ILE A 89 1.09 -4.99 -1.44
CA ILE A 89 0.34 -3.85 -1.95
C ILE A 89 1.26 -3.00 -2.82
N SER A 90 0.72 -2.55 -3.95
CA SER A 90 1.43 -1.87 -5.02
C SER A 90 0.62 -0.67 -5.54
N GLY A 91 1.23 0.16 -6.38
CA GLY A 91 0.54 1.15 -7.21
C GLY A 91 0.11 2.45 -6.52
N ALA A 92 0.13 2.55 -5.20
CA ALA A 92 -0.28 3.78 -4.51
C ALA A 92 0.48 3.93 -3.19
N GLU A 93 0.01 4.78 -2.27
CA GLU A 93 0.56 4.84 -0.92
C GLU A 93 -0.29 3.99 0.04
N PRO A 94 0.11 2.73 0.34
CA PRO A 94 -0.66 1.81 1.18
C PRO A 94 -0.82 2.27 2.63
N THR A 95 0.04 3.16 3.12
CA THR A 95 -0.02 3.64 4.51
C THR A 95 -1.15 4.64 4.75
N ILE A 96 -1.76 5.21 3.69
CA ILE A 96 -3.02 5.96 3.78
C ILE A 96 -4.15 4.96 4.12
N GLY A 97 -4.82 5.15 5.26
CA GLY A 97 -5.72 4.17 5.84
C GLY A 97 -5.04 3.25 6.85
N ARG A 98 -4.28 3.80 7.80
CA ARG A 98 -3.52 3.07 8.84
C ARG A 98 -4.30 1.92 9.48
N ARG A 99 -5.52 2.19 9.97
CA ARG A 99 -6.38 1.16 10.59
C ARG A 99 -6.67 -0.01 9.64
N HIS A 100 -6.94 0.28 8.38
CA HIS A 100 -7.18 -0.74 7.36
C HIS A 100 -5.93 -1.56 7.08
N LEU A 101 -4.76 -0.91 6.93
CA LEU A 101 -3.49 -1.60 6.71
C LEU A 101 -3.16 -2.53 7.87
N LEU A 102 -3.23 -2.05 9.12
CA LEU A 102 -2.96 -2.86 10.31
C LEU A 102 -3.93 -4.05 10.42
N SER A 103 -5.22 -3.83 10.13
CA SER A 103 -6.21 -4.92 10.11
C SER A 103 -5.86 -5.98 9.05
N LEU A 104 -5.45 -5.56 7.86
CA LEU A 104 -5.07 -6.46 6.77
C LEU A 104 -3.82 -7.27 7.11
N LEU A 105 -2.81 -6.63 7.71
CA LEU A 105 -1.61 -7.33 8.18
C LEU A 105 -1.98 -8.39 9.20
N GLY A 106 -2.82 -8.05 10.19
CA GLY A 106 -3.31 -9.00 11.19
C GLY A 106 -4.04 -10.18 10.57
N THR A 107 -4.93 -9.96 9.60
CA THR A 107 -5.58 -11.07 8.87
C THR A 107 -4.58 -11.98 8.15
N LEU A 108 -3.45 -11.45 7.69
CA LEU A 108 -2.46 -12.21 6.94
C LEU A 108 -1.44 -12.94 7.82
N GLU A 109 -1.36 -12.66 9.12
CA GLU A 109 -0.46 -13.35 10.06
C GLU A 109 -0.77 -14.85 10.20
N ASP A 110 -2.02 -15.24 9.98
CA ASP A 110 -2.45 -16.65 10.03
C ASP A 110 -1.99 -17.49 8.83
N TYR A 111 -1.38 -16.86 7.82
CA TYR A 111 -0.95 -17.52 6.60
C TYR A 111 0.58 -17.58 6.50
N PRO A 112 1.15 -18.65 5.91
CA PRO A 112 2.60 -18.79 5.69
C PRO A 112 3.09 -17.93 4.51
N LEU A 113 2.73 -16.65 4.51
CA LEU A 113 3.00 -15.67 3.46
C LEU A 113 3.79 -14.50 4.04
N THR A 114 4.76 -13.98 3.29
CA THR A 114 5.44 -12.72 3.62
C THR A 114 4.74 -11.56 2.92
N PHE A 115 4.32 -10.57 3.70
CA PHE A 115 3.74 -9.33 3.20
C PHE A 115 4.84 -8.32 2.88
N ILE A 116 4.88 -7.83 1.64
CA ILE A 116 5.77 -6.74 1.23
C ILE A 116 4.97 -5.44 1.19
N LEU A 117 5.30 -4.53 2.11
CA LEU A 117 4.77 -3.17 2.16
C LEU A 117 5.70 -2.22 1.41
N GLU A 118 5.33 -1.84 0.20
CA GLU A 118 6.04 -0.81 -0.56
C GLU A 118 5.44 0.56 -0.27
N THR A 119 6.23 1.48 0.28
CA THR A 119 5.76 2.79 0.74
C THR A 119 6.77 3.88 0.39
N ASN A 120 6.30 5.13 0.28
CA ASN A 120 7.18 6.30 0.26
C ASN A 120 7.72 6.66 1.65
N GLY A 121 7.16 6.08 2.72
CA GLY A 121 7.65 6.22 4.10
C GLY A 121 7.30 7.53 4.81
N ILE A 122 6.68 8.51 4.14
CA ILE A 122 6.41 9.84 4.72
C ILE A 122 5.50 9.74 5.95
N LEU A 123 4.41 8.97 5.87
CA LEU A 123 3.47 8.83 6.99
C LEU A 123 4.06 8.05 8.17
N ILE A 124 4.92 7.07 7.89
CA ILE A 124 5.64 6.31 8.92
C ILE A 124 6.67 7.21 9.61
N GLY A 125 7.41 8.00 8.84
CA GLY A 125 8.40 8.94 9.37
C GLY A 125 7.79 10.09 10.16
N TYR A 126 6.57 10.52 9.80
CA TYR A 126 5.83 11.56 10.50
C TYR A 126 5.32 11.11 11.88
N ASP A 127 4.80 9.88 11.99
CA ASP A 127 4.35 9.31 13.26
C ASP A 127 5.11 8.03 13.63
N LYS A 128 6.04 8.17 14.59
CA LYS A 128 6.86 7.05 15.10
C LYS A 128 6.04 5.91 15.67
N ASN A 129 4.84 6.16 16.21
CA ASN A 129 3.98 5.09 16.73
C ASN A 129 3.53 4.15 15.61
N PHE A 130 3.41 4.65 14.38
CA PHE A 130 3.06 3.82 13.24
C PHE A 130 4.20 2.82 12.93
N ALA A 131 5.46 3.25 13.03
CA ALA A 131 6.59 2.33 12.92
C ALA A 131 6.58 1.25 14.02
N CYS A 132 6.25 1.63 15.26
CA CYS A 132 6.13 0.68 16.38
C CYS A 132 5.03 -0.37 16.14
N GLU A 133 3.85 0.02 15.67
CA GLU A 133 2.78 -0.93 15.33
C GLU A 133 3.16 -1.83 14.16
N LEU A 134 3.80 -1.29 13.12
CA LEU A 134 4.26 -2.11 12.00
C LEU A 134 5.32 -3.14 12.44
N SER A 135 6.15 -2.80 13.44
CA SER A 135 7.20 -3.70 13.94
C SER A 135 6.67 -4.93 14.70
N SER A 136 5.40 -4.96 15.10
CA SER A 136 4.83 -6.13 15.79
C SER A 136 4.51 -7.29 14.85
N PHE A 137 4.40 -7.03 13.54
CA PHE A 137 4.03 -8.05 12.54
C PHE A 137 5.26 -8.86 12.10
N LYS A 138 5.25 -10.17 12.35
CA LYS A 138 6.41 -11.04 12.09
C LYS A 138 6.63 -11.36 10.62
N ASN A 139 5.57 -11.33 9.82
CA ASN A 139 5.59 -11.66 8.40
C ASN A 139 5.64 -10.42 7.48
N LEU A 140 5.96 -9.24 8.03
CA LEU A 140 6.03 -7.98 7.31
C LEU A 140 7.46 -7.64 6.86
N HIS A 141 7.63 -7.35 5.58
CA HIS A 141 8.83 -6.74 5.00
C HIS A 141 8.47 -5.35 4.47
N VAL A 142 9.01 -4.30 5.08
CA VAL A 142 8.80 -2.92 4.64
C VAL A 142 9.89 -2.48 3.67
N ARG A 143 9.50 -1.88 2.55
CA ARG A 143 10.39 -1.31 1.55
C ARG A 143 10.05 0.16 1.34
N VAL A 144 10.97 1.01 1.77
CA VAL A 144 10.83 2.47 1.65
C VAL A 144 11.49 2.93 0.37
N SER A 145 10.74 3.64 -0.47
CA SER A 145 11.25 4.22 -1.69
C SER A 145 11.93 5.57 -1.42
N LEU A 146 13.25 5.63 -1.53
CA LEU A 146 13.99 6.89 -1.59
C LEU A 146 13.84 7.49 -3.00
N LYS A 147 13.33 8.72 -3.10
CA LYS A 147 12.99 9.38 -4.38
C LYS A 147 13.97 10.46 -4.84
N GLY A 148 14.93 10.80 -3.99
CA GLY A 148 16.04 11.71 -4.26
C GLY A 148 17.09 11.56 -3.17
N CYS A 149 18.33 11.90 -3.48
CA CYS A 149 19.45 11.91 -2.54
C CYS A 149 19.59 13.24 -1.79
N SER A 150 18.82 14.26 -2.21
CA SER A 150 18.74 15.58 -1.58
C SER A 150 17.30 16.11 -1.61
N GLU A 151 17.03 17.17 -0.85
CA GLU A 151 15.75 17.87 -0.92
C GLU A 151 15.48 18.40 -2.32
N ASP A 152 16.49 18.96 -2.99
CA ASP A 152 16.31 19.51 -4.32
C ASP A 152 15.95 18.42 -5.33
N GLU A 153 16.64 17.28 -5.32
CA GLU A 153 16.26 16.14 -6.17
C GLU A 153 14.85 15.60 -5.86
N PHE A 154 14.43 15.60 -4.60
CA PHE A 154 13.09 15.15 -4.22
C PHE A 154 11.97 16.09 -4.69
N ARG A 155 12.27 17.38 -4.89
CA ARG A 155 11.28 18.41 -5.25
C ARG A 155 10.86 18.35 -6.73
N TRP A 156 11.67 17.75 -7.60
CA TRP A 156 11.44 17.63 -9.04
C TRP A 156 10.69 16.33 -9.42
#